data_AF-A0A5R9A8S0-F1
#
_entry.id   AF-A0A5R9A8S0-F1
#
_cell.length_a   1.000
_cell.length_b   1.000
_cell.length_c   1.000
_cell.angle_alpha   90.00
_cell.angle_beta   90.00
_cell.angle_gamma   90.00
#
_symmetry.space_group_name_H-M   'P 1'
#
loop_
_entity.id
_entity.type
_entity.pdbx_description
1 polymer ?
#
loop_
_entity_poly.entity_id
_entity_poly.type
_entity_poly.pdbx_seq_one_letter_code
_entity_poly.pdbx_strand_id
1 'polypeptide(L)'
;MKALTSLLAGCLLLGGCGDSDTQDVVERDQAFFRQHPLPALEIASGGGSFVLPLLPDTQFYAENNHRKRHLFRSEQRFPDLPYQPALAFFAQTFWLAKYAEVLQVPLVVHLGDVVENAGVATQWQTASGAMRTLEERGVPYSIATGERDVHEEASTDDRRSFLDRFSDHFGPERAAWQSTYVGSDPKGLSQVHLFQRYGQSFLLLALDWSPSEATLTWAQSVIDEHPHVPVILASHSILRRSAGGVAELSREDNASGALLWDRLIRRNDQIFLTLNAHADGAAHTRMLNDLGHSVDMVMVDYQHQYLGGNGLLQLLELDLRRNSLAGLSLSPWVLWKRQVYPQAYKPCATPQALHDCDQLMPEDSPGWDNRFQIELDYQARFSSFQGYSANLPLPSTQAPLLEQLQMQLGKR
;
A
#
# COMPACT_ATOMS: atom_id res chain seq x y z
N MET A 1 -39.44 13.37 -16.01
CA MET A 1 -39.05 13.49 -17.43
C MET A 1 -37.87 14.44 -17.52
N LYS A 2 -36.75 13.95 -18.09
CA LYS A 2 -35.49 14.66 -18.47
C LYS A 2 -34.69 15.23 -17.28
N ALA A 3 -33.68 14.56 -16.71
CA ALA A 3 -32.41 14.08 -17.28
C ALA A 3 -31.66 15.18 -18.05
N LEU A 4 -30.62 15.74 -17.43
CA LEU A 4 -29.48 16.30 -18.13
C LEU A 4 -28.19 15.99 -17.35
N THR A 5 -27.43 15.10 -17.98
CA THR A 5 -26.03 14.74 -17.79
C THR A 5 -25.10 15.94 -17.71
N SER A 6 -24.02 15.82 -16.92
CA SER A 6 -22.80 16.61 -17.10
C SER A 6 -21.62 15.66 -17.06
N LEU A 7 -21.20 15.24 -18.26
CA LEU A 7 -19.88 14.70 -18.52
C LEU A 7 -18.87 15.86 -18.42
N LEU A 8 -17.87 15.70 -17.56
CA LEU A 8 -16.57 16.35 -17.72
C LEU A 8 -15.50 15.32 -17.36
N ALA A 9 -15.18 14.47 -18.34
CA ALA A 9 -13.93 13.73 -18.42
C ALA A 9 -13.23 14.22 -19.69
N GLY A 10 -12.56 15.35 -19.58
CA GLY A 10 -11.77 15.96 -20.65
C GLY A 10 -10.30 15.60 -20.44
N CYS A 11 -9.76 14.85 -21.40
CA CYS A 11 -8.38 14.38 -21.45
C CYS A 11 -7.36 15.51 -21.35
N LEU A 12 -6.39 15.37 -20.45
CA LEU A 12 -5.08 16.00 -20.57
C LEU A 12 -4.09 14.91 -21.00
N LEU A 13 -3.96 14.77 -22.32
CA LEU A 13 -2.88 14.01 -22.96
C LEU A 13 -1.69 14.97 -23.11
N LEU A 14 -0.64 14.77 -22.32
CA LEU A 14 0.68 15.28 -22.65
C LEU A 14 1.34 14.24 -23.56
N GLY A 15 1.40 14.55 -24.85
CA GLY A 15 1.90 13.64 -25.87
C GLY A 15 3.41 13.57 -25.95
N GLY A 16 3.94 12.35 -25.89
CA GLY A 16 5.16 11.95 -26.60
C GLY A 16 4.82 10.84 -27.60
N CYS A 17 5.15 11.04 -28.88
CA CYS A 17 5.02 9.98 -29.89
C CYS A 17 5.91 8.79 -29.51
N GLY A 18 5.28 7.77 -28.93
CA GLY A 18 5.86 6.65 -28.19
C GLY A 18 4.85 6.05 -27.19
N ASP A 19 3.80 6.81 -26.84
CA ASP A 19 2.76 6.45 -25.85
C ASP A 19 1.64 5.49 -26.33
N SER A 20 1.42 5.30 -27.64
CA SER A 20 0.25 4.53 -28.11
C SER A 20 0.32 3.05 -27.72
N ASP A 21 1.48 2.43 -27.92
CA ASP A 21 1.64 0.99 -27.72
C ASP A 21 1.55 0.59 -26.23
N THR A 22 1.99 1.47 -25.33
CA THR A 22 1.90 1.24 -23.88
C THR A 22 0.53 1.62 -23.31
N GLN A 23 -0.13 2.64 -23.86
CA GLN A 23 -1.52 2.93 -23.51
C GLN A 23 -2.44 1.77 -23.91
N ASP A 24 -2.25 1.19 -25.10
CA ASP A 24 -2.99 0.00 -25.54
C ASP A 24 -2.78 -1.20 -24.61
N VAL A 25 -1.56 -1.37 -24.07
CA VAL A 25 -1.25 -2.42 -23.08
C VAL A 25 -2.00 -2.20 -21.76
N VAL A 26 -1.97 -0.98 -21.22
CA VAL A 26 -2.69 -0.63 -19.98
C VAL A 26 -4.19 -0.84 -20.16
N GLU A 27 -4.77 -0.36 -21.26
CA GLU A 27 -6.20 -0.50 -21.54
C GLU A 27 -6.61 -1.97 -21.69
N ARG A 28 -5.76 -2.77 -22.36
CA ARG A 28 -5.94 -4.22 -22.49
C ARG A 28 -5.91 -4.91 -21.13
N ASP A 29 -4.93 -4.61 -20.29
CA ASP A 29 -4.78 -5.23 -18.97
C ASP A 29 -5.93 -4.83 -18.04
N GLN A 30 -6.41 -3.59 -18.11
CA GLN A 30 -7.65 -3.20 -17.43
C GLN A 30 -8.89 -3.92 -17.99
N ALA A 31 -8.97 -4.12 -19.31
CA ALA A 31 -10.07 -4.83 -19.93
C ALA A 31 -10.14 -6.31 -19.50
N PHE A 32 -8.99 -6.95 -19.26
CA PHE A 32 -8.91 -8.32 -18.77
C PHE A 32 -9.79 -8.54 -17.52
N PHE A 33 -9.69 -7.66 -16.52
CA PHE A 33 -10.44 -7.80 -15.26
C PHE A 33 -11.94 -7.52 -15.41
N ARG A 34 -12.32 -6.66 -16.36
CA ARG A 34 -13.74 -6.43 -16.71
C ARG A 34 -14.35 -7.65 -17.40
N GLN A 35 -13.57 -8.36 -18.21
CA GLN A 35 -14.01 -9.57 -18.93
C GLN A 35 -14.03 -10.82 -18.05
N HIS A 36 -13.24 -10.84 -16.97
CA HIS A 36 -13.15 -11.96 -16.03
C HIS A 36 -13.57 -11.52 -14.62
N PRO A 37 -14.84 -11.17 -14.38
CA PRO A 37 -15.25 -10.64 -13.09
C PRO A 37 -15.22 -11.73 -12.00
N LEU A 38 -14.67 -11.39 -10.84
CA LEU A 38 -14.82 -12.20 -9.61
C LEU A 38 -16.26 -12.13 -9.06
N PRO A 39 -16.74 -13.14 -8.33
CA PRO A 39 -18.02 -13.07 -7.62
C PRO A 39 -18.02 -12.00 -6.51
N ALA A 40 -19.19 -11.57 -6.07
CA ALA A 40 -19.30 -10.64 -4.93
C ALA A 40 -18.73 -11.26 -3.63
N LEU A 41 -18.29 -10.38 -2.73
CA LEU A 41 -18.05 -10.72 -1.33
C LEU A 41 -19.33 -10.44 -0.53
N GLU A 42 -19.68 -11.38 0.34
CA GLU A 42 -20.87 -11.33 1.20
C GLU A 42 -20.42 -10.98 2.62
N ILE A 43 -19.77 -9.82 2.74
CA ILE A 43 -19.27 -9.29 4.02
C ILE A 43 -20.28 -8.28 4.55
N ALA A 44 -20.70 -8.47 5.79
CA ALA A 44 -21.60 -7.56 6.49
C ALA A 44 -20.81 -6.75 7.52
N SER A 45 -20.63 -5.45 7.28
CA SER A 45 -20.05 -4.57 8.28
C SER A 45 -20.99 -4.47 9.49
N GLY A 46 -20.48 -4.84 10.67
CA GLY A 46 -21.16 -4.58 11.94
C GLY A 46 -21.06 -3.12 12.40
N GLY A 47 -20.35 -2.29 11.65
CA GLY A 47 -19.91 -0.96 12.06
C GLY A 47 -18.82 -0.99 13.13
N GLY A 48 -17.96 0.01 13.12
CA GLY A 48 -16.86 0.17 14.07
C GLY A 48 -15.52 -0.42 13.66
N SER A 49 -15.40 -1.08 12.50
CA SER A 49 -14.11 -1.46 11.92
C SER A 49 -13.97 -1.09 10.46
N PHE A 50 -12.74 -0.88 10.01
CA PHE A 50 -12.40 -0.63 8.61
C PHE A 50 -11.08 -1.29 8.24
N VAL A 51 -10.92 -1.63 6.96
CA VAL A 51 -9.68 -2.22 6.44
C VAL A 51 -8.83 -1.16 5.74
N LEU A 52 -7.56 -1.07 6.10
CA LEU A 52 -6.52 -0.27 5.46
C LEU A 52 -5.61 -1.21 4.63
N PRO A 53 -5.77 -1.26 3.30
CA PRO A 53 -4.94 -2.11 2.44
C PRO A 53 -3.54 -1.53 2.23
N LEU A 54 -2.53 -2.38 2.31
CA LEU A 54 -1.13 -2.06 2.04
C LEU A 54 -0.70 -2.73 0.73
N LEU A 55 -0.16 -1.93 -0.20
CA LEU A 55 0.51 -2.42 -1.41
C LEU A 55 2.02 -2.29 -1.21
N PRO A 56 2.71 -3.38 -0.84
CA PRO A 56 4.18 -3.39 -0.79
C PRO A 56 4.75 -3.62 -2.19
N ASP A 57 5.89 -2.97 -2.45
CA ASP A 57 6.90 -3.28 -3.48
C ASP A 57 6.32 -3.94 -4.74
N THR A 58 5.79 -3.08 -5.61
CA THR A 58 5.13 -3.50 -6.86
C THR A 58 6.08 -3.44 -8.06
N GLN A 59 7.35 -3.09 -7.82
CA GLN A 59 8.36 -2.80 -8.81
C GLN A 59 8.62 -3.94 -9.80
N PHE A 60 8.56 -5.20 -9.36
CA PHE A 60 8.72 -6.35 -10.27
C PHE A 60 7.52 -6.57 -11.19
N TYR A 61 6.31 -6.14 -10.78
CA TYR A 61 5.13 -6.16 -11.64
C TYR A 61 5.21 -5.02 -12.67
N ALA A 62 5.64 -3.83 -12.25
CA ALA A 62 5.83 -2.69 -13.12
C ALA A 62 6.97 -2.90 -14.14
N GLU A 63 8.04 -3.61 -13.76
CA GLU A 63 9.10 -4.07 -14.68
C GLU A 63 8.55 -4.94 -15.82
N ASN A 64 7.46 -5.67 -15.53
CA ASN A 64 6.71 -6.49 -16.48
C ASN A 64 7.59 -7.45 -17.30
N ASN A 65 8.48 -8.19 -16.63
CA ASN A 65 9.39 -9.16 -17.24
C ASN A 65 10.48 -8.58 -18.16
N HIS A 66 10.75 -7.27 -18.11
CA HIS A 66 11.83 -6.64 -18.86
C HIS A 66 13.03 -6.32 -17.97
N ARG A 67 13.61 -7.35 -17.32
CA ARG A 67 14.71 -7.17 -16.38
C ARG A 67 15.96 -6.67 -17.06
N LYS A 68 16.40 -5.48 -16.68
CA LYS A 68 17.66 -4.91 -17.15
C LYS A 68 18.85 -5.64 -16.51
N ARG A 69 19.84 -5.96 -17.35
CA ARG A 69 21.16 -6.47 -16.96
C ARG A 69 22.24 -5.47 -17.38
N HIS A 70 23.49 -5.74 -17.01
CA HIS A 70 24.62 -4.92 -17.42
C HIS A 70 24.74 -4.85 -18.96
N LEU A 71 25.23 -3.71 -19.48
CA LEU A 71 25.57 -3.50 -20.88
C LEU A 71 24.39 -3.70 -21.86
N PHE A 72 23.27 -3.00 -21.61
CA PHE A 72 22.10 -2.94 -22.50
C PHE A 72 21.43 -4.30 -22.81
N ARG A 73 21.67 -5.32 -21.98
CA ARG A 73 20.98 -6.62 -22.10
C ARG A 73 19.71 -6.62 -21.25
N SER A 74 18.66 -7.26 -21.75
CA SER A 74 17.44 -7.54 -20.99
C SER A 74 17.15 -9.04 -20.98
N GLU A 75 16.55 -9.53 -19.90
CA GLU A 75 16.05 -10.90 -19.78
C GLU A 75 14.65 -10.91 -19.16
N GLN A 76 14.00 -12.07 -19.19
CA GLN A 76 12.77 -12.29 -18.43
C GLN A 76 13.10 -12.55 -16.96
N ARG A 77 12.52 -11.77 -16.05
CA ARG A 77 12.62 -12.03 -14.60
C ARG A 77 11.94 -13.34 -14.23
N PHE A 78 10.76 -13.57 -14.79
CA PHE A 78 9.96 -14.77 -14.61
C PHE A 78 9.78 -15.46 -15.98
N PRO A 79 10.69 -16.38 -16.34
CA PRO A 79 10.61 -17.08 -17.62
C PRO A 79 9.37 -17.97 -17.69
N ASP A 80 8.93 -18.26 -18.92
CA ASP A 80 7.89 -19.25 -19.24
C ASP A 80 6.47 -18.94 -18.68
N LEU A 81 6.20 -17.70 -18.27
CA LEU A 81 4.84 -17.28 -17.92
C LEU A 81 3.96 -17.12 -19.19
N PRO A 82 2.74 -17.69 -19.22
CA PRO A 82 1.81 -17.49 -20.33
C PRO A 82 1.06 -16.14 -20.24
N TYR A 83 1.48 -15.25 -19.34
CA TYR A 83 0.89 -13.95 -19.09
C TYR A 83 1.95 -12.94 -18.64
N GLN A 84 1.57 -11.67 -18.65
CA GLN A 84 2.43 -10.56 -18.24
C GLN A 84 2.39 -10.38 -16.71
N PRO A 85 3.55 -10.27 -16.02
CA PRO A 85 3.58 -10.03 -14.56
C PRO A 85 2.81 -8.78 -14.11
N ALA A 86 2.67 -7.77 -14.97
CA ALA A 86 1.87 -6.58 -14.69
C ALA A 86 0.44 -6.90 -14.23
N LEU A 87 -0.15 -8.00 -14.70
CA LEU A 87 -1.49 -8.42 -14.29
C LEU A 87 -1.62 -8.63 -12.77
N ALA A 88 -0.54 -8.93 -12.05
CA ALA A 88 -0.60 -9.02 -10.59
C ALA A 88 -0.88 -7.65 -9.93
N PHE A 89 -0.25 -6.58 -10.42
CA PHE A 89 -0.49 -5.22 -9.90
C PHE A 89 -1.89 -4.70 -10.28
N PHE A 90 -2.32 -4.96 -11.52
CA PHE A 90 -3.70 -4.68 -11.90
C PHE A 90 -4.70 -5.51 -11.08
N ALA A 91 -4.42 -6.78 -10.77
CA ALA A 91 -5.30 -7.60 -9.95
C ALA A 91 -5.47 -7.02 -8.53
N GLN A 92 -4.38 -6.57 -7.91
CA GLN A 92 -4.43 -5.91 -6.60
C GLN A 92 -5.36 -4.69 -6.65
N THR A 93 -5.13 -3.77 -7.59
CA THR A 93 -5.90 -2.51 -7.70
C THR A 93 -7.36 -2.75 -8.12
N PHE A 94 -7.65 -3.67 -9.05
CA PHE A 94 -9.02 -4.04 -9.42
C PHE A 94 -9.78 -4.69 -8.28
N TRP A 95 -9.15 -5.58 -7.52
CA TRP A 95 -9.78 -6.25 -6.40
C TRP A 95 -10.13 -5.25 -5.30
N LEU A 96 -9.17 -4.37 -4.94
CA LEU A 96 -9.40 -3.31 -3.97
C LEU A 96 -10.50 -2.36 -4.44
N ALA A 97 -10.46 -1.91 -5.70
CA ALA A 97 -11.49 -1.06 -6.28
C ALA A 97 -12.90 -1.69 -6.22
N LYS A 98 -12.97 -3.02 -6.40
CA LYS A 98 -14.24 -3.77 -6.40
C LYS A 98 -14.82 -3.96 -5.00
N TYR A 99 -13.97 -4.18 -4.00
CA TYR A 99 -14.41 -4.57 -2.66
C TYR A 99 -14.18 -3.50 -1.58
N ALA A 100 -13.69 -2.32 -1.96
CA ALA A 100 -13.44 -1.20 -1.05
C ALA A 100 -14.66 -0.87 -0.17
N GLU A 101 -15.86 -0.84 -0.74
CA GLU A 101 -17.09 -0.51 0.00
C GLU A 101 -17.39 -1.55 1.09
N VAL A 102 -17.40 -2.85 0.76
CA VAL A 102 -17.73 -3.91 1.72
C VAL A 102 -16.65 -4.09 2.79
N LEU A 103 -15.39 -3.76 2.47
CA LEU A 103 -14.27 -3.74 3.42
C LEU A 103 -14.10 -2.39 4.14
N GLN A 104 -14.98 -1.42 3.86
CA GLN A 104 -14.98 -0.09 4.47
C GLN A 104 -13.66 0.69 4.26
N VAL A 105 -12.95 0.42 3.16
CA VAL A 105 -11.61 0.98 2.87
C VAL A 105 -11.66 2.51 2.83
N PRO A 106 -10.90 3.22 3.69
CA PRO A 106 -10.79 4.67 3.64
C PRO A 106 -9.86 5.17 2.55
N LEU A 107 -8.72 4.49 2.39
CA LEU A 107 -7.76 4.66 1.32
C LEU A 107 -6.86 3.42 1.25
N VAL A 108 -6.17 3.24 0.14
CA VAL A 108 -5.09 2.26 -0.05
C VAL A 108 -3.74 2.92 0.23
N VAL A 109 -2.79 2.21 0.83
CA VAL A 109 -1.45 2.73 1.15
C VAL A 109 -0.42 2.00 0.29
N HIS A 110 0.19 2.67 -0.68
CA HIS A 110 1.34 2.14 -1.42
C HIS A 110 2.63 2.47 -0.67
N LEU A 111 3.45 1.46 -0.38
CA LEU A 111 4.59 1.57 0.56
C LEU A 111 5.92 1.97 -0.09
N GLY A 112 5.93 2.25 -1.38
CA GLY A 112 7.13 2.61 -2.15
C GLY A 112 7.51 1.52 -3.14
N ASP A 113 8.61 1.73 -3.84
CA ASP A 113 9.12 0.84 -4.88
C ASP A 113 8.03 0.49 -5.89
N VAL A 114 7.57 1.55 -6.54
CA VAL A 114 6.52 1.50 -7.57
C VAL A 114 7.08 0.93 -8.88
N VAL A 115 8.33 1.26 -9.20
CA VAL A 115 9.05 0.78 -10.39
C VAL A 115 10.42 0.23 -10.02
N GLU A 116 10.97 -0.69 -10.82
CA GLU A 116 12.27 -1.31 -10.51
C GLU A 116 13.43 -0.41 -10.94
N ASN A 117 13.18 0.41 -11.96
CA ASN A 117 14.16 1.29 -12.56
C ASN A 117 13.52 2.64 -12.83
N ALA A 118 13.80 3.63 -11.97
CA ALA A 118 13.33 5.01 -12.09
C ALA A 118 13.49 5.61 -13.51
N GLY A 119 14.56 5.26 -14.23
CA GLY A 119 14.82 5.74 -15.60
C GLY A 119 13.99 5.08 -16.71
N VAL A 120 13.08 4.15 -16.41
CA VAL A 120 12.32 3.39 -17.42
C VAL A 120 10.85 3.85 -17.46
N ALA A 121 10.54 4.71 -18.43
CA ALA A 121 9.21 5.28 -18.60
C ALA A 121 8.07 4.24 -18.70
N THR A 122 8.31 3.10 -19.34
CA THR A 122 7.28 2.05 -19.50
C THR A 122 6.88 1.39 -18.17
N GLN A 123 7.77 1.36 -17.18
CA GLN A 123 7.43 0.85 -15.84
C GLN A 123 6.50 1.82 -15.12
N TRP A 124 6.79 3.14 -15.21
CA TRP A 124 5.92 4.17 -14.67
C TRP A 124 4.55 4.20 -15.35
N GLN A 125 4.48 4.01 -16.67
CA GLN A 125 3.21 3.88 -17.39
C GLN A 125 2.40 2.67 -16.90
N THR A 126 3.05 1.53 -16.70
CA THR A 126 2.40 0.30 -16.18
C THR A 126 1.84 0.55 -14.78
N ALA A 127 2.67 1.08 -13.86
CA ALA A 127 2.25 1.39 -12.49
C ALA A 127 1.14 2.46 -12.44
N SER A 128 1.29 3.53 -13.21
CA SER A 128 0.29 4.60 -13.37
C SER A 128 -1.05 4.04 -13.84
N GLY A 129 -1.03 3.12 -14.81
CA GLY A 129 -2.20 2.44 -15.34
C GLY A 129 -2.90 1.53 -14.33
N ALA A 130 -2.13 0.79 -13.53
CA ALA A 130 -2.67 -0.03 -12.43
C ALA A 130 -3.36 0.86 -11.39
N MET A 131 -2.68 1.88 -10.88
CA MET A 131 -3.20 2.80 -9.86
C MET A 131 -4.42 3.60 -10.34
N ARG A 132 -4.48 3.95 -11.64
CA ARG A 132 -5.64 4.61 -12.26
C ARG A 132 -6.95 3.82 -12.11
N THR A 133 -6.88 2.51 -11.95
CA THR A 133 -8.04 1.68 -11.65
C THR A 133 -8.75 2.11 -10.36
N LEU A 134 -8.01 2.53 -9.34
CA LEU A 134 -8.56 3.02 -8.07
C LEU A 134 -9.24 4.38 -8.27
N GLU A 135 -8.61 5.28 -9.02
CA GLU A 135 -9.12 6.63 -9.35
C GLU A 135 -10.46 6.56 -10.09
N GLU A 136 -10.52 5.73 -11.14
CA GLU A 136 -11.73 5.54 -11.95
C GLU A 136 -12.91 4.95 -11.15
N ARG A 137 -12.62 4.34 -10.00
CA ARG A 137 -13.61 3.76 -9.07
C ARG A 137 -13.81 4.59 -7.82
N GLY A 138 -13.15 5.75 -7.70
CA GLY A 138 -13.26 6.65 -6.57
C GLY A 138 -12.72 6.08 -5.25
N VAL A 139 -11.78 5.12 -5.32
CA VAL A 139 -11.08 4.59 -4.14
C VAL A 139 -9.80 5.40 -3.93
N PRO A 140 -9.68 6.18 -2.83
CA PRO A 140 -8.49 6.99 -2.60
C PRO A 140 -7.26 6.11 -2.32
N TYR A 141 -6.09 6.65 -2.58
CA TYR A 141 -4.83 6.04 -2.17
C TYR A 141 -3.80 7.10 -1.79
N SER A 142 -2.84 6.71 -0.96
CA SER A 142 -1.59 7.41 -0.73
C SER A 142 -0.44 6.64 -1.38
N ILE A 143 0.57 7.37 -1.85
CA ILE A 143 1.77 6.76 -2.46
C ILE A 143 3.00 7.58 -2.10
N ALA A 144 4.07 6.90 -1.75
CA ALA A 144 5.39 7.47 -1.56
C ALA A 144 6.41 6.74 -2.46
N THR A 145 7.59 7.31 -2.62
CA THR A 145 8.73 6.67 -3.29
C THR A 145 9.31 5.54 -2.44
N GLY A 146 9.91 4.53 -3.06
CA GLY A 146 10.98 3.70 -2.48
C GLY A 146 12.35 4.03 -3.09
N GLU A 147 13.40 3.27 -2.79
CA GLU A 147 14.72 3.54 -3.34
C GLU A 147 14.82 3.27 -4.85
N ARG A 148 13.99 2.38 -5.41
CA ARG A 148 14.00 2.03 -6.85
C ARG A 148 13.31 3.07 -7.72
N ASP A 149 12.49 3.91 -7.09
CA ASP A 149 11.79 5.03 -7.71
C ASP A 149 12.69 6.26 -7.95
N VAL A 150 13.94 6.22 -7.46
CA VAL A 150 14.91 7.32 -7.50
C VAL A 150 16.08 6.98 -8.42
N HIS A 151 16.48 7.92 -9.27
CA HIS A 151 17.55 7.80 -10.24
C HIS A 151 18.92 8.14 -9.64
N GLU A 152 19.91 7.26 -9.84
CA GLU A 152 21.35 7.47 -9.56
C GLU A 152 21.65 8.06 -8.16
N GLU A 153 21.84 7.15 -7.20
CA GLU A 153 22.15 7.36 -5.78
C GLU A 153 20.96 7.64 -4.86
N ALA A 154 21.04 6.99 -3.69
CA ALA A 154 20.15 7.16 -2.57
C ALA A 154 20.28 8.57 -1.99
N SER A 155 19.65 9.55 -2.62
CA SER A 155 19.68 10.94 -2.20
C SER A 155 18.47 11.29 -1.34
N THR A 156 18.62 12.32 -0.50
CA THR A 156 17.48 12.97 0.15
C THR A 156 16.59 13.64 -0.90
N ASP A 157 15.31 13.82 -0.58
CA ASP A 157 14.32 14.41 -1.50
C ASP A 157 14.69 15.81 -2.05
N ASP A 158 15.57 16.55 -1.38
CA ASP A 158 16.08 17.86 -1.80
C ASP A 158 17.27 17.79 -2.78
N ARG A 159 17.75 16.59 -3.08
CA ARG A 159 18.88 16.30 -3.98
C ARG A 159 18.51 15.35 -5.13
N ARG A 160 17.21 15.21 -5.38
CA ARG A 160 16.62 14.39 -6.45
C ARG A 160 17.17 14.76 -7.83
N SER A 161 17.32 13.74 -8.68
CA SER A 161 17.76 13.93 -10.05
C SER A 161 16.65 14.58 -10.88
N PHE A 162 17.01 15.40 -11.87
CA PHE A 162 16.03 15.89 -12.85
C PHE A 162 15.47 14.77 -13.74
N LEU A 163 16.07 13.57 -13.68
CA LEU A 163 15.61 12.36 -14.35
C LEU A 163 14.59 11.57 -13.51
N ASP A 164 14.34 11.97 -12.27
CA ASP A 164 13.33 11.34 -11.42
C ASP A 164 11.93 11.65 -11.96
N ARG A 165 11.12 10.60 -12.10
CA ARG A 165 9.80 10.67 -12.74
C ARG A 165 8.64 10.49 -11.79
N PHE A 166 8.89 10.25 -10.50
CA PHE A 166 7.81 10.03 -9.53
C PHE A 166 6.79 11.17 -9.55
N SER A 167 7.25 12.42 -9.52
CA SER A 167 6.35 13.59 -9.53
C SER A 167 5.58 13.76 -10.85
N ASP A 168 6.14 13.32 -11.98
CA ASP A 168 5.44 13.31 -13.29
C ASP A 168 4.22 12.37 -13.27
N HIS A 169 4.28 11.30 -12.48
CA HIS A 169 3.26 10.25 -12.46
C HIS A 169 2.37 10.29 -11.22
N PHE A 170 2.87 10.74 -10.08
CA PHE A 170 2.20 10.69 -8.77
C PHE A 170 2.37 11.99 -7.96
N GLY A 171 2.69 13.10 -8.63
CA GLY A 171 2.82 14.42 -8.01
C GLY A 171 1.49 15.04 -7.55
N PRO A 172 1.54 16.25 -6.94
CA PRO A 172 0.40 16.89 -6.28
C PRO A 172 -0.85 17.08 -7.14
N GLU A 173 -0.69 17.34 -8.45
CA GLU A 173 -1.83 17.52 -9.35
C GLU A 173 -2.68 16.25 -9.46
N ARG A 174 -2.02 15.08 -9.53
CA ARG A 174 -2.70 13.79 -9.51
C ARG A 174 -3.17 13.46 -8.10
N ALA A 175 -2.37 13.74 -7.08
CA ALA A 175 -2.72 13.53 -5.67
C ALA A 175 -4.05 14.22 -5.30
N ALA A 176 -4.31 15.39 -5.86
CA ALA A 176 -5.54 16.15 -5.67
C ALA A 176 -6.82 15.47 -6.20
N TRP A 177 -6.72 14.39 -6.98
CA TRP A 177 -7.88 13.58 -7.38
C TRP A 177 -8.42 12.73 -6.22
N GLN A 178 -7.63 12.56 -5.16
CA GLN A 178 -7.95 11.66 -4.05
C GLN A 178 -8.78 12.46 -3.06
N SER A 179 -9.99 11.96 -2.74
CA SER A 179 -10.91 12.67 -1.84
C SER A 179 -10.38 12.85 -0.41
N THR A 180 -9.33 12.12 -0.03
CA THR A 180 -8.67 12.20 1.26
C THR A 180 -7.43 13.11 1.25
N TYR A 181 -6.94 13.55 0.08
CA TYR A 181 -5.72 14.35 -0.02
C TYR A 181 -5.91 15.74 0.58
N VAL A 182 -4.98 16.15 1.46
CA VAL A 182 -4.98 17.46 2.12
C VAL A 182 -3.83 18.34 1.61
N GLY A 183 -2.72 17.74 1.20
CA GLY A 183 -1.56 18.47 0.73
C GLY A 183 -0.33 17.60 0.54
N SER A 184 0.73 18.24 0.08
CA SER A 184 2.04 17.64 -0.12
C SER A 184 3.12 18.51 0.50
N ASP A 185 4.29 17.92 0.69
CA ASP A 185 5.50 18.67 1.01
C ASP A 185 5.88 19.64 -0.13
N PRO A 186 6.81 20.58 0.10
CA PRO A 186 7.21 21.54 -0.93
C PRO A 186 7.73 20.93 -2.24
N LYS A 187 8.19 19.67 -2.24
CA LYS A 187 8.66 18.97 -3.44
C LYS A 187 7.58 18.14 -4.13
N GLY A 188 6.44 17.90 -3.48
CA GLY A 188 5.38 17.06 -4.03
C GLY A 188 5.70 15.57 -4.02
N LEU A 189 6.62 15.13 -3.15
CA LEU A 189 7.09 13.75 -3.04
C LEU A 189 6.51 13.03 -1.81
N SER A 190 6.06 13.81 -0.81
CA SER A 190 5.33 13.32 0.35
C SER A 190 3.90 13.85 0.34
N GLN A 191 2.97 13.09 0.91
CA GLN A 191 1.53 13.35 0.88
C GLN A 191 0.94 13.27 2.28
N VAL A 192 -0.02 14.15 2.57
CA VAL A 192 -0.91 14.03 3.74
C VAL A 192 -2.32 13.73 3.27
N HIS A 193 -2.93 12.74 3.91
CA HIS A 193 -4.32 12.38 3.73
C HIS A 193 -5.08 12.48 5.06
N LEU A 194 -6.31 12.99 5.02
CA LEU A 194 -7.23 13.00 6.15
C LEU A 194 -8.49 12.24 5.76
N PHE A 195 -8.90 11.29 6.60
CA PHE A 195 -10.11 10.52 6.39
C PHE A 195 -10.85 10.29 7.70
N GLN A 196 -12.13 9.92 7.61
CA GLN A 196 -12.98 9.65 8.75
C GLN A 196 -13.67 8.29 8.62
N ARG A 197 -13.75 7.55 9.73
CA ARG A 197 -14.56 6.33 9.85
C ARG A 197 -15.27 6.33 11.19
N TYR A 198 -16.59 6.10 11.15
CA TYR A 198 -17.43 6.05 12.37
C TYR A 198 -17.20 7.25 13.29
N GLY A 199 -17.14 8.48 12.77
CA GLY A 199 -16.87 9.67 13.59
C GLY A 199 -15.41 9.91 13.98
N GLN A 200 -14.53 8.91 13.90
CA GLN A 200 -13.11 9.03 14.19
C GLN A 200 -12.33 9.55 12.98
N SER A 201 -11.61 10.66 13.15
CA SER A 201 -10.67 11.18 12.14
C SER A 201 -9.30 10.50 12.28
N PHE A 202 -8.64 10.30 11.15
CA PHE A 202 -7.26 9.81 11.07
C PHE A 202 -6.50 10.61 10.03
N LEU A 203 -5.24 10.89 10.33
CA LEU A 203 -4.30 11.51 9.42
C LEU A 203 -3.27 10.47 9.00
N LEU A 204 -3.04 10.34 7.69
CA LEU A 204 -2.00 9.48 7.12
C LEU A 204 -0.93 10.36 6.48
N LEU A 205 0.30 10.26 6.96
CA LEU A 205 1.49 10.86 6.35
C LEU A 205 2.21 9.79 5.53
N ALA A 206 2.27 9.94 4.22
CA ALA A 206 3.10 9.14 3.34
C ALA A 206 4.35 9.96 2.99
N LEU A 207 5.48 9.63 3.61
CA LEU A 207 6.74 10.35 3.42
C LEU A 207 7.62 9.64 2.40
N ASP A 208 8.33 10.44 1.61
CA ASP A 208 9.43 10.02 0.74
C ASP A 208 10.38 9.05 1.48
N TRP A 209 11.03 8.14 0.74
CA TRP A 209 11.86 7.08 1.32
C TRP A 209 13.07 7.61 2.11
N SER A 210 13.53 8.81 1.75
CA SER A 210 14.67 9.51 2.33
C SER A 210 14.36 11.00 2.50
N PRO A 211 13.49 11.36 3.47
CA PRO A 211 12.99 12.72 3.60
C PRO A 211 14.09 13.68 4.09
N SER A 212 14.16 14.88 3.52
CA SER A 212 15.06 15.92 4.02
C SER A 212 14.55 16.58 5.31
N GLU A 213 15.39 17.40 5.93
CA GLU A 213 15.02 18.24 7.08
C GLU A 213 13.81 19.16 6.77
N ALA A 214 13.70 19.64 5.53
CA ALA A 214 12.56 20.48 5.11
C ALA A 214 11.26 19.67 5.12
N THR A 215 11.29 18.44 4.62
CA THR A 215 10.14 17.52 4.62
C THR A 215 9.79 17.09 6.04
N LEU A 216 10.76 16.82 6.91
CA LEU A 216 10.50 16.52 8.32
C LEU A 216 9.89 17.72 9.06
N THR A 217 10.33 18.95 8.75
CA THR A 217 9.75 20.17 9.32
C THR A 217 8.30 20.36 8.86
N TRP A 218 8.02 20.11 7.58
CA TRP A 218 6.67 20.11 7.03
C TRP A 218 5.79 19.04 7.67
N ALA A 219 6.29 17.81 7.82
CA ALA A 219 5.55 16.74 8.46
C ALA A 219 5.20 17.09 9.92
N GLN A 220 6.14 17.69 10.65
CA GLN A 220 5.89 18.18 12.01
C GLN A 220 4.82 19.28 12.01
N SER A 221 4.87 20.26 11.11
CA SER A 221 3.85 21.32 11.07
C SER A 221 2.45 20.77 10.77
N VAL A 222 2.35 19.75 9.91
CA VAL A 222 1.08 19.07 9.65
C VAL A 222 0.52 18.40 10.90
N ILE A 223 1.37 17.73 11.70
CA ILE A 223 0.97 17.10 12.97
C ILE A 223 0.51 18.17 13.98
N ASP A 224 1.26 19.27 14.08
CA ASP A 224 0.98 20.39 15.00
C ASP A 224 -0.33 21.11 14.66
N GLU A 225 -0.68 21.20 13.38
CA GLU A 225 -1.95 21.75 12.89
C GLU A 225 -3.16 20.85 13.17
N HIS A 226 -2.94 19.58 13.49
CA HIS A 226 -3.98 18.58 13.76
C HIS A 226 -3.86 17.95 15.16
N PRO A 227 -3.79 18.74 16.25
CA PRO A 227 -3.34 18.28 17.58
C PRO A 227 -4.22 17.19 18.22
N HIS A 228 -5.45 17.01 17.73
CA HIS A 228 -6.42 16.02 18.22
C HIS A 228 -6.65 14.87 17.24
N VAL A 229 -5.77 14.67 16.25
CA VAL A 229 -5.95 13.64 15.23
C VAL A 229 -4.86 12.57 15.35
N PRO A 230 -5.21 11.29 15.56
CA PRO A 230 -4.27 10.18 15.50
C PRO A 230 -3.61 10.07 14.11
N VAL A 231 -2.31 9.79 14.10
CA VAL A 231 -1.48 9.76 12.90
C VAL A 231 -0.99 8.34 12.59
N ILE A 232 -1.17 7.94 11.33
CA ILE A 232 -0.54 6.79 10.70
C ILE A 232 0.60 7.30 9.84
N LEU A 233 1.82 6.79 10.04
CA LEU A 233 3.00 7.19 9.26
C LEU A 233 3.41 6.06 8.32
N ALA A 234 3.41 6.31 7.02
CA ALA A 234 3.94 5.42 6.00
C ALA A 234 5.24 6.02 5.41
N SER A 235 6.27 5.21 5.30
CA SER A 235 7.49 5.51 4.54
C SER A 235 8.15 4.19 4.16
N HIS A 236 9.00 4.16 3.14
CA HIS A 236 9.47 2.91 2.57
C HIS A 236 10.32 2.05 3.53
N SER A 237 11.20 2.67 4.32
CA SER A 237 12.13 1.96 5.21
C SER A 237 12.06 2.53 6.63
N ILE A 238 11.30 1.86 7.53
CA ILE A 238 11.18 2.25 8.95
C ILE A 238 11.70 1.12 9.84
N LEU A 239 11.08 -0.05 9.75
CA LEU A 239 11.57 -1.28 10.34
C LEU A 239 12.26 -2.15 9.30
N ARG A 240 13.10 -3.05 9.79
CA ARG A 240 13.60 -4.20 9.05
C ARG A 240 13.64 -5.42 9.97
N ARG A 241 13.81 -6.59 9.36
CA ARG A 241 14.10 -7.82 10.11
C ARG A 241 15.61 -8.06 10.13
N SER A 242 16.16 -8.20 11.33
CA SER A 242 17.54 -8.68 11.49
C SER A 242 17.70 -10.10 10.96
N ALA A 243 18.94 -10.55 10.75
CA ALA A 243 19.23 -11.94 10.39
C ALA A 243 18.73 -12.96 11.44
N GLY A 244 18.57 -12.54 12.70
CA GLY A 244 17.98 -13.35 13.77
C GLY A 244 16.45 -13.35 13.79
N GLY A 245 15.81 -12.67 12.84
CA GLY A 245 14.36 -12.57 12.68
C GLY A 245 13.68 -11.55 13.59
N VAL A 246 14.45 -10.77 14.34
CA VAL A 246 13.94 -9.71 15.24
C VAL A 246 13.68 -8.44 14.43
N ALA A 247 12.51 -7.83 14.63
CA ALA A 247 12.18 -6.52 14.10
C ALA A 247 13.01 -5.42 14.80
N GLU A 248 13.68 -4.58 14.02
CA GLU A 248 14.46 -3.45 14.51
C GLU A 248 14.35 -2.25 13.57
N LEU A 249 14.67 -1.06 14.06
CA LEU A 249 14.70 0.14 13.23
C LEU A 249 15.70 -0.04 12.08
N SER A 250 15.26 0.30 10.87
CA SER A 250 16.10 0.26 9.70
C SER A 250 17.24 1.28 9.82
N ARG A 251 18.44 0.78 9.57
CA ARG A 251 19.68 1.55 9.41
C ARG A 251 20.31 1.27 8.04
N GLU A 252 19.58 0.58 7.18
CA GLU A 252 19.99 0.27 5.82
C GLU A 252 19.92 1.54 4.97
N ASP A 253 20.76 1.59 3.94
CA ASP A 253 20.92 2.72 3.04
C ASP A 253 21.04 4.07 3.76
N ASN A 254 20.05 4.95 3.61
CA ASN A 254 20.04 6.29 4.19
C ASN A 254 19.63 6.35 5.67
N ALA A 255 19.45 5.19 6.32
CA ALA A 255 19.04 5.06 7.71
C ALA A 255 17.77 5.85 8.06
N SER A 256 16.82 5.92 7.11
CA SER A 256 15.59 6.71 7.24
C SER A 256 14.73 6.23 8.41
N GLY A 257 14.72 4.93 8.73
CA GLY A 257 13.97 4.41 9.88
C GLY A 257 14.44 4.97 11.23
N ALA A 258 15.75 4.95 11.51
CA ALA A 258 16.30 5.55 12.72
C ALA A 258 16.10 7.08 12.75
N LEU A 259 16.26 7.76 11.61
CA LEU A 259 16.01 9.19 11.47
C LEU A 259 14.56 9.55 11.80
N LEU A 260 13.59 8.86 11.17
CA LEU A 260 12.16 9.05 11.39
C LEU A 260 11.78 8.76 12.84
N TRP A 261 12.34 7.70 13.43
CA TRP A 261 12.13 7.40 14.83
C TRP A 261 12.56 8.56 15.73
N ASP A 262 13.78 9.04 15.54
CA ASP A 262 14.39 10.06 16.40
C ASP A 262 13.84 11.47 16.20
N ARG A 263 13.42 11.81 14.98
CA ARG A 263 13.03 13.16 14.61
C ARG A 263 11.53 13.38 14.63
N LEU A 264 10.74 12.32 14.42
CA LEU A 264 9.29 12.43 14.26
C LEU A 264 8.53 11.46 15.17
N ILE A 265 8.71 10.15 15.01
CA ILE A 265 7.82 9.14 15.62
C ILE A 265 7.84 9.21 17.15
N ARG A 266 9.01 9.13 17.79
CA ARG A 266 9.07 9.02 19.26
C ARG A 266 8.67 10.30 19.99
N ARG A 267 8.62 11.44 19.30
CA ARG A 267 8.33 12.75 19.89
C ARG A 267 6.87 13.15 19.75
N ASN A 268 6.14 12.54 18.82
CA ASN A 268 4.77 12.91 18.50
C ASN A 268 3.81 11.85 19.01
N ASP A 269 3.08 12.19 20.06
CA ASP A 269 2.18 11.23 20.73
C ASP A 269 1.01 10.77 19.84
N GLN A 270 0.66 11.58 18.84
CA GLN A 270 -0.37 11.27 17.88
C GLN A 270 0.01 10.10 16.96
N ILE A 271 1.30 9.83 16.71
CA ILE A 271 1.73 8.72 15.87
C ILE A 271 1.56 7.42 16.66
N PHE A 272 0.62 6.58 16.22
CA PHE A 272 0.30 5.31 16.89
C PHE A 272 0.60 4.09 16.03
N LEU A 273 0.70 4.28 14.70
CA LEU A 273 0.94 3.21 13.73
C LEU A 273 1.96 3.67 12.70
N THR A 274 2.97 2.85 12.43
CA THR A 274 3.88 3.04 11.28
C THR A 274 3.80 1.88 10.31
N LEU A 275 3.95 2.17 9.01
CA LEU A 275 3.83 1.22 7.91
C LEU A 275 5.04 1.35 6.98
N ASN A 276 5.73 0.25 6.68
CA ASN A 276 6.84 0.26 5.72
C ASN A 276 7.04 -1.09 5.00
N ALA A 277 7.91 -1.09 3.99
CA ALA A 277 8.28 -2.27 3.21
C ALA A 277 9.81 -2.39 3.12
N HIS A 278 10.41 -2.50 1.92
CA HIS A 278 11.86 -2.51 1.63
C HIS A 278 12.66 -3.77 2.04
N ALA A 279 12.39 -4.30 3.23
CA ALA A 279 13.11 -5.46 3.75
C ALA A 279 12.29 -6.74 3.60
N ASP A 280 12.88 -7.80 3.02
CA ASP A 280 12.17 -9.07 2.79
C ASP A 280 11.57 -9.66 4.09
N GLY A 281 10.27 -9.95 4.04
CA GLY A 281 9.52 -10.53 5.14
C GLY A 281 8.33 -9.70 5.58
N ALA A 282 7.69 -10.15 6.66
CA ALA A 282 6.70 -9.38 7.39
C ALA A 282 7.02 -9.43 8.88
N ALA A 283 6.88 -8.29 9.55
CA ALA A 283 7.14 -8.15 10.97
C ALA A 283 6.24 -7.10 11.63
N HIS A 284 5.83 -7.39 12.85
CA HIS A 284 5.28 -6.40 13.77
C HIS A 284 6.20 -6.22 14.98
N THR A 285 6.32 -4.98 15.46
CA THR A 285 6.81 -4.70 16.81
C THR A 285 6.07 -3.53 17.44
N ARG A 286 6.15 -3.43 18.77
CA ARG A 286 5.59 -2.33 19.54
C ARG A 286 6.70 -1.64 20.31
N MET A 287 6.87 -0.34 20.07
CA MET A 287 7.83 0.52 20.78
C MET A 287 7.09 1.57 21.59
N LEU A 288 7.75 2.14 22.61
CA LEU A 288 7.20 3.26 23.37
C LEU A 288 7.80 4.57 22.85
N ASN A 289 6.95 5.58 22.67
CA ASN A 289 7.40 6.94 22.41
C ASN A 289 7.95 7.60 23.69
N ASP A 290 8.46 8.83 23.59
CA ASP A 290 9.04 9.59 24.71
C ASP A 290 8.02 9.90 25.82
N LEU A 291 6.71 9.81 25.52
CA LEU A 291 5.60 10.01 26.47
C LEU A 291 5.14 8.71 27.12
N GLY A 292 5.71 7.56 26.74
CA GLY A 292 5.36 6.24 27.29
C GLY A 292 4.14 5.57 26.64
N HIS A 293 3.62 6.10 25.53
CA HIS A 293 2.53 5.46 24.78
C HIS A 293 3.06 4.60 23.62
N SER A 294 2.30 3.57 23.26
CA SER A 294 2.71 2.60 22.26
C SER A 294 2.66 3.15 20.83
N VAL A 295 3.66 2.78 20.04
CA VAL A 295 3.67 2.89 18.58
C VAL A 295 3.75 1.47 18.04
N ASP A 296 2.70 1.03 17.37
CA ASP A 296 2.70 -0.23 16.63
C ASP A 296 3.36 -0.01 15.28
N MET A 297 4.28 -0.88 14.92
CA MET A 297 5.11 -0.71 13.74
C MET A 297 5.02 -1.98 12.92
N VAL A 298 4.48 -1.86 11.71
CA VAL A 298 4.18 -2.98 10.80
C VAL A 298 5.00 -2.83 9.54
N MET A 299 5.72 -3.90 9.21
CA MET A 299 6.54 -4.04 8.02
C MET A 299 6.05 -5.22 7.19
N VAL A 300 5.93 -5.03 5.88
CA VAL A 300 5.61 -6.13 4.96
C VAL A 300 6.22 -5.88 3.58
N ASP A 301 6.92 -6.88 3.06
CA ASP A 301 7.44 -6.89 1.69
C ASP A 301 7.52 -8.34 1.17
N TYR A 302 6.87 -8.58 0.03
CA TYR A 302 6.81 -9.89 -0.64
C TYR A 302 7.64 -9.97 -1.92
N GLN A 303 8.41 -8.94 -2.30
CA GLN A 303 8.99 -8.82 -3.64
C GLN A 303 9.90 -10.00 -4.01
N HIS A 304 10.56 -10.61 -3.03
CA HIS A 304 11.46 -11.74 -3.26
C HIS A 304 10.78 -13.11 -3.15
N GLN A 305 9.48 -13.13 -2.89
CA GLN A 305 8.67 -14.34 -2.88
C GLN A 305 8.29 -14.75 -4.30
N TYR A 306 7.62 -15.91 -4.44
CA TYR A 306 7.28 -16.51 -5.73
C TYR A 306 6.68 -15.47 -6.68
N LEU A 307 7.27 -15.33 -7.88
CA LEU A 307 6.81 -14.39 -8.92
C LEU A 307 6.63 -12.94 -8.43
N GLY A 308 7.52 -12.44 -7.58
CA GLY A 308 7.44 -11.08 -7.06
C GLY A 308 6.52 -10.92 -5.85
N GLY A 309 6.11 -12.04 -5.22
CA GLY A 309 5.00 -12.07 -4.27
C GLY A 309 3.67 -12.47 -4.91
N ASN A 310 3.63 -12.67 -6.23
CA ASN A 310 2.49 -13.19 -6.96
C ASN A 310 1.18 -12.44 -6.68
N GLY A 311 1.24 -11.12 -6.51
CA GLY A 311 0.14 -10.22 -6.20
C GLY A 311 -0.26 -10.15 -4.73
N LEU A 312 0.56 -10.65 -3.80
CA LEU A 312 0.30 -10.51 -2.36
C LEU A 312 0.24 -9.04 -1.94
N LEU A 313 -0.75 -8.73 -1.10
CA LEU A 313 -0.92 -7.49 -0.37
C LEU A 313 -1.26 -7.82 1.09
N GLN A 314 -1.17 -6.84 1.99
CA GLN A 314 -1.60 -7.01 3.38
C GLN A 314 -2.80 -6.10 3.67
N LEU A 315 -3.81 -6.65 4.32
CA LEU A 315 -5.00 -5.93 4.77
C LEU A 315 -4.89 -5.73 6.27
N LEU A 316 -4.99 -4.49 6.74
CA LEU A 316 -5.02 -4.15 8.16
C LEU A 316 -6.43 -3.75 8.60
N GLU A 317 -7.10 -4.54 9.42
CA GLU A 317 -8.39 -4.16 10.03
C GLU A 317 -8.15 -3.42 11.35
N LEU A 318 -8.55 -2.15 11.39
CA LEU A 318 -8.65 -1.37 12.61
C LEU A 318 -10.08 -1.52 13.14
N ASP A 319 -10.24 -2.29 14.22
CA ASP A 319 -11.53 -2.50 14.89
C ASP A 319 -11.62 -1.64 16.15
N LEU A 320 -12.19 -0.45 16.00
CA LEU A 320 -12.41 0.51 17.08
C LEU A 320 -13.41 0.02 18.12
N ARG A 321 -14.26 -0.95 17.77
CA ARG A 321 -15.23 -1.54 18.69
C ARG A 321 -14.58 -2.60 19.57
N ARG A 322 -13.71 -3.42 18.99
CA ARG A 322 -13.06 -4.54 19.68
C ARG A 322 -11.68 -4.19 20.23
N ASN A 323 -11.22 -2.96 20.01
CA ASN A 323 -9.89 -2.51 20.43
C ASN A 323 -8.79 -3.42 19.89
N SER A 324 -8.82 -3.68 18.58
CA SER A 324 -7.81 -4.50 17.92
C SER A 324 -7.33 -3.91 16.61
N LEU A 325 -6.10 -4.27 16.25
CA LEU A 325 -5.55 -4.16 14.90
C LEU A 325 -5.23 -5.59 14.43
N ALA A 326 -5.76 -5.99 13.29
CA ALA A 326 -5.52 -7.32 12.72
C ALA A 326 -4.94 -7.24 11.31
N GLY A 327 -3.98 -8.09 11.00
CA GLY A 327 -3.40 -8.23 9.67
C GLY A 327 -3.87 -9.50 8.96
N LEU A 328 -4.11 -9.43 7.65
CA LEU A 328 -4.36 -10.58 6.78
C LEU A 328 -3.71 -10.37 5.42
N SER A 329 -2.85 -11.30 5.03
CA SER A 329 -2.20 -11.32 3.72
C SER A 329 -3.06 -12.07 2.70
N LEU A 330 -3.21 -11.50 1.50
CA LEU A 330 -4.04 -12.03 0.42
C LEU A 330 -3.39 -11.74 -0.92
N SER A 331 -3.40 -12.70 -1.85
CA SER A 331 -3.10 -12.46 -3.26
C SER A 331 -4.38 -12.43 -4.09
N PRO A 332 -4.87 -11.23 -4.48
CA PRO A 332 -5.97 -11.14 -5.44
C PRO A 332 -5.66 -11.81 -6.78
N TRP A 333 -4.41 -11.76 -7.24
CA TRP A 333 -4.01 -12.35 -8.53
C TRP A 333 -4.27 -13.84 -8.58
N VAL A 334 -4.00 -14.57 -7.49
CA VAL A 334 -4.23 -16.02 -7.42
C VAL A 334 -5.70 -16.40 -7.69
N LEU A 335 -6.66 -15.55 -7.31
CA LEU A 335 -8.09 -15.77 -7.61
C LEU A 335 -8.35 -15.82 -9.12
N TRP A 336 -7.81 -14.85 -9.87
CA TRP A 336 -7.94 -14.81 -11.34
C TRP A 336 -7.07 -15.85 -12.02
N LYS A 337 -5.82 -16.05 -11.58
CA LYS A 337 -4.89 -17.02 -12.15
C LYS A 337 -5.49 -18.42 -12.14
N ARG A 338 -6.12 -18.83 -11.04
CA ARG A 338 -6.81 -20.12 -10.92
C ARG A 338 -7.95 -20.28 -11.93
N GLN A 339 -8.68 -19.20 -12.23
CA GLN A 339 -9.81 -19.22 -13.16
C GLN A 339 -9.36 -19.18 -14.63
N VAL A 340 -8.39 -18.32 -14.97
CA VAL A 340 -8.06 -17.96 -16.35
C VAL A 340 -6.80 -18.65 -16.86
N TYR A 341 -5.87 -18.99 -15.97
CA TYR A 341 -4.62 -19.68 -16.30
C TYR A 341 -4.45 -20.98 -15.49
N PRO A 342 -5.41 -21.93 -15.52
CA PRO A 342 -5.36 -23.14 -14.70
C PRO A 342 -4.14 -24.02 -14.96
N GLN A 343 -3.57 -23.97 -16.17
CA GLN A 343 -2.35 -24.73 -16.52
C GLN A 343 -1.08 -24.12 -15.93
N ALA A 344 -1.09 -22.83 -15.58
CA ALA A 344 0.02 -22.15 -14.90
C ALA A 344 -0.19 -22.06 -13.39
N TYR A 345 -1.32 -22.54 -12.88
CA TYR A 345 -1.62 -22.57 -11.45
C TYR A 345 -0.86 -23.72 -10.77
N LYS A 346 -0.03 -23.40 -9.78
CA LYS A 346 0.76 -24.34 -8.99
C LYS A 346 0.27 -24.32 -7.53
N PRO A 347 -0.43 -25.36 -7.05
CA PRO A 347 -0.92 -25.40 -5.68
C PRO A 347 0.24 -25.46 -4.66
N CYS A 348 0.02 -24.84 -3.50
CA CYS A 348 0.96 -24.88 -2.40
C CYS A 348 0.92 -26.20 -1.63
N ALA A 349 2.08 -26.68 -1.20
CA ALA A 349 2.19 -27.89 -0.37
C ALA A 349 1.73 -27.67 1.07
N THR A 350 1.90 -26.45 1.59
CA THR A 350 1.47 -26.05 2.94
C THR A 350 0.80 -24.68 2.90
N PRO A 351 -0.08 -24.37 3.87
CA PRO A 351 -0.69 -23.04 3.98
C PRO A 351 0.33 -21.93 4.30
N GLN A 352 1.54 -22.26 4.74
CA GLN A 352 2.63 -21.32 5.01
C GLN A 352 3.51 -21.01 3.79
N ALA A 353 3.39 -21.77 2.70
CA ALA A 353 4.34 -21.68 1.59
C ALA A 353 4.18 -20.37 0.82
N LEU A 354 5.33 -19.73 0.52
CA LEU A 354 5.44 -18.47 -0.23
C LEU A 354 6.45 -18.53 -1.40
N HIS A 355 7.37 -19.51 -1.40
CA HIS A 355 8.56 -19.45 -2.25
C HIS A 355 8.44 -20.09 -3.64
N ASP A 356 7.38 -20.84 -3.94
CA ASP A 356 7.32 -21.54 -5.23
C ASP A 356 5.91 -21.90 -5.72
N CYS A 357 4.85 -21.34 -5.14
CA CYS A 357 3.47 -21.77 -5.40
C CYS A 357 2.47 -20.60 -5.37
N ASP A 358 1.27 -20.85 -5.90
CA ASP A 358 0.16 -19.91 -5.91
C ASP A 358 -0.58 -19.89 -4.57
N GLN A 359 -0.04 -19.10 -3.64
CA GLN A 359 -0.61 -18.91 -2.32
C GLN A 359 -1.66 -17.79 -2.31
N LEU A 360 -2.91 -18.15 -1.97
CA LEU A 360 -4.01 -17.19 -1.90
C LEU A 360 -3.98 -16.39 -0.60
N MET A 361 -3.91 -17.07 0.55
CA MET A 361 -3.94 -16.45 1.87
C MET A 361 -2.96 -17.23 2.76
N PRO A 362 -1.68 -16.84 2.82
CA PRO A 362 -0.71 -17.56 3.62
C PRO A 362 -1.06 -17.54 5.12
N GLU A 363 -0.73 -18.62 5.82
CA GLU A 363 -0.64 -18.66 7.28
C GLU A 363 0.69 -18.08 7.76
N ASP A 364 0.78 -17.82 9.07
CA ASP A 364 2.02 -17.37 9.68
C ASP A 364 3.12 -18.40 9.54
N SER A 365 4.32 -17.89 9.29
CA SER A 365 5.53 -18.70 9.23
C SER A 365 6.72 -17.89 9.73
N PRO A 366 7.85 -18.53 10.07
CA PRO A 366 9.01 -17.80 10.56
C PRO A 366 9.42 -16.67 9.62
N GLY A 367 9.23 -15.43 10.08
CA GLY A 367 9.53 -14.22 9.33
C GLY A 367 8.45 -13.67 8.41
N TRP A 368 7.25 -14.24 8.52
CA TRP A 368 6.07 -13.79 7.81
C TRP A 368 4.89 -13.74 8.77
N ASP A 369 4.69 -12.57 9.36
CA ASP A 369 3.48 -12.21 10.13
C ASP A 369 2.32 -11.97 9.15
N ASN A 370 1.88 -13.05 8.48
CA ASN A 370 0.87 -13.00 7.44
C ASN A 370 -0.55 -12.78 7.99
N ARG A 371 -0.77 -13.19 9.24
CA ARG A 371 -2.00 -13.12 10.01
C ARG A 371 -1.67 -12.77 11.45
N PHE A 372 -2.13 -11.63 11.93
CA PHE A 372 -1.91 -11.27 13.33
C PHE A 372 -3.09 -10.52 13.89
N GLN A 373 -3.19 -10.48 15.21
CA GLN A 373 -4.10 -9.61 15.92
C GLN A 373 -3.40 -9.07 17.15
N ILE A 374 -3.40 -7.75 17.30
CA ILE A 374 -2.86 -7.05 18.45
C ILE A 374 -3.98 -6.30 19.17
N GLU A 375 -3.88 -6.25 20.49
CA GLU A 375 -4.74 -5.42 21.32
C GLU A 375 -4.30 -3.95 21.23
N LEU A 376 -5.25 -3.07 20.94
CA LEU A 376 -5.08 -1.63 20.83
C LEU A 376 -6.34 -0.93 21.34
N ASP A 377 -6.35 -0.53 22.61
CA ASP A 377 -7.41 0.31 23.16
C ASP A 377 -7.29 1.72 22.57
N TYR A 378 -8.06 2.00 21.52
CA TYR A 378 -8.00 3.26 20.78
C TYR A 378 -8.39 4.46 21.66
N GLN A 379 -9.38 4.28 22.54
CA GLN A 379 -9.81 5.37 23.42
C GLN A 379 -8.72 5.70 24.43
N ALA A 380 -8.12 4.69 25.06
CA ALA A 380 -7.00 4.89 25.97
C ALA A 380 -5.77 5.46 25.22
N ARG A 381 -5.43 4.88 24.06
CA ARG A 381 -4.25 5.27 23.27
C ARG A 381 -4.33 6.72 22.81
N PHE A 382 -5.51 7.24 22.49
CA PHE A 382 -5.67 8.61 21.99
C PHE A 382 -6.06 9.62 23.07
N SER A 383 -6.17 9.18 24.34
CA SER A 383 -6.69 10.02 25.43
C SER A 383 -5.80 11.22 25.76
N SER A 384 -4.48 11.06 25.70
CA SER A 384 -3.49 12.09 26.06
C SER A 384 -3.55 13.35 25.20
N PHE A 385 -4.03 13.23 23.96
CA PHE A 385 -4.21 14.34 23.03
C PHE A 385 -5.68 14.54 22.63
N GLN A 386 -6.63 14.00 23.42
CA GLN A 386 -8.08 14.11 23.17
C GLN A 386 -8.50 13.63 21.77
N GLY A 387 -7.78 12.64 21.23
CA GLY A 387 -7.93 12.24 19.83
C GLY A 387 -8.97 11.18 19.54
N TYR A 388 -9.74 10.72 20.54
CA TYR A 388 -10.80 9.74 20.34
C TYR A 388 -12.16 10.42 20.15
N SER A 389 -12.74 10.29 18.95
CA SER A 389 -14.03 10.87 18.56
C SER A 389 -14.98 9.85 17.90
N ALA A 390 -14.70 8.56 18.02
CA ALA A 390 -15.51 7.53 17.38
C ALA A 390 -16.96 7.52 17.91
N ASN A 391 -17.91 7.56 16.98
CA ASN A 391 -19.34 7.34 17.20
C ASN A 391 -19.73 5.99 16.59
N LEU A 392 -19.64 4.95 17.41
CA LEU A 392 -19.88 3.57 16.98
C LEU A 392 -21.39 3.27 16.98
N PRO A 393 -21.92 2.59 15.96
CA PRO A 393 -23.31 2.15 15.97
C PRO A 393 -23.55 1.13 17.08
N LEU A 394 -24.83 0.86 17.39
CA LEU A 394 -25.26 -0.12 18.40
C LEU A 394 -24.49 -1.45 18.28
N PRO A 395 -24.28 -2.16 19.41
CA PRO A 395 -23.53 -3.40 19.42
C PRO A 395 -24.04 -4.38 18.35
N SER A 396 -23.12 -4.87 17.51
CA SER A 396 -23.41 -5.89 16.50
C SER A 396 -22.63 -7.16 16.77
N THR A 397 -23.27 -8.29 16.46
CA THR A 397 -22.72 -9.65 16.60
C THR A 397 -21.97 -10.10 15.34
N GLN A 398 -21.81 -9.24 14.33
CA GLN A 398 -21.07 -9.55 13.11
C GLN A 398 -19.58 -9.79 13.44
N ALA A 399 -19.00 -10.84 12.86
CA ALA A 399 -17.57 -11.11 12.97
C ALA A 399 -16.73 -9.97 12.34
N PRO A 400 -15.44 -9.82 12.70
CA PRO A 400 -14.51 -8.92 12.02
C PRO A 400 -14.52 -9.10 10.49
N LEU A 401 -14.26 -8.02 9.75
CA LEU A 401 -14.30 -8.00 8.28
C LEU A 401 -13.30 -9.00 7.69
N LEU A 402 -12.08 -9.09 8.24
CA LEU A 402 -11.05 -10.01 7.75
C LEU A 402 -11.38 -11.46 8.09
N GLU A 403 -12.05 -11.73 9.21
CA GLU A 403 -12.53 -13.08 9.54
C GLU A 403 -13.62 -13.53 8.55
N GLN A 404 -14.59 -12.65 8.24
CA GLN A 404 -15.61 -12.91 7.21
C GLN A 404 -14.98 -13.17 5.84
N LEU A 405 -14.00 -12.35 5.45
CA LEU A 405 -13.24 -12.49 4.21
C LEU A 405 -12.53 -13.84 4.13
N GLN A 406 -11.79 -14.20 5.19
CA GLN A 406 -11.07 -15.46 5.28
C GLN A 406 -12.02 -16.66 5.18
N MET A 407 -13.14 -16.63 5.91
CA MET A 407 -14.15 -17.69 5.84
C MET A 407 -14.77 -17.83 4.45
N GLN A 408 -14.98 -16.72 3.73
CA GLN A 408 -15.60 -16.75 2.41
C GLN A 408 -14.63 -17.23 1.33
N LEU A 409 -13.37 -16.76 1.36
CA LEU A 409 -12.35 -17.13 0.38
C LEU A 409 -11.72 -18.50 0.66
N GLY A 410 -11.62 -18.92 1.92
CA GLY A 410 -11.08 -20.23 2.30
C GLY A 410 -11.94 -21.43 1.91
N LYS A 411 -13.22 -21.21 1.58
CA LYS A 411 -14.13 -22.24 1.05
C LYS A 411 -13.97 -22.48 -0.47
N ARG A 412 -13.15 -21.69 -1.17
CA ARG A 412 -13.14 -21.61 -2.64
C ARG A 412 -11.93 -22.23 -3.29
#